data_AF-A0A930R3G9-F1
#
_entry.id   AF-A0A930R3G9-F1
#
_cell.length_a   1.000
_cell.length_b   1.000
_cell.length_c   1.000
_cell.angle_alpha   90.00
_cell.angle_beta   90.00
_cell.angle_gamma   90.00
#
_symmetry.space_group_name_H-M   'P 1'
#
loop_
_entity.id
_entity.type
_entity.pdbx_description
1 polymer ?
#
loop_
_entity_poly.entity_id
_entity_poly.type
_entity_poly.pdbx_seq_one_letter_code
_entity_poly.pdbx_strand_id
1 'polypeptide(L)' 'INKGQLVDLQTPQDFCEALGRHAVEWDGADGRAYRFFHIQEEARSYARGIEETMARVLLRPTNLEDVFIELTGRKEGL' A
#
# COMPACT_ATOMS: atom_id res chain seq x y z
N ILE A 1 -28.12 2.21 9.43
CA ILE A 1 -27.34 1.22 10.21
C ILE A 1 -27.47 -0.12 9.49
N ASN A 2 -26.51 -0.44 8.62
CA ASN A 2 -26.19 -1.82 8.25
C ASN A 2 -24.73 -1.99 8.67
N LYS A 3 -24.57 -2.38 9.93
CA LYS A 3 -23.30 -2.65 10.61
C LYS A 3 -22.96 -4.12 10.36
N GLY A 4 -21.84 -4.39 9.69
CA GLY A 4 -21.21 -5.71 9.74
C GLY A 4 -21.67 -6.71 8.70
N GLN A 5 -21.57 -6.38 7.41
CA GLN A 5 -21.29 -7.46 6.46
C GLN A 5 -19.84 -7.88 6.67
N LEU A 6 -19.67 -9.08 7.24
CA LEU A 6 -18.44 -9.85 7.20
C LEU A 6 -18.03 -9.97 5.73
N VAL A 7 -17.25 -9.01 5.24
CA VAL A 7 -16.37 -9.25 4.09
C VAL A 7 -15.48 -10.40 4.53
N ASP A 8 -15.56 -11.44 3.73
CA ASP A 8 -14.98 -12.75 3.89
C ASP A 8 -13.65 -12.75 4.65
N LEU A 9 -13.54 -13.68 5.60
CA LEU A 9 -12.49 -13.86 6.60
C LEU A 9 -11.14 -14.29 5.99
N GLN A 10 -10.67 -13.66 4.92
CA GLN A 10 -9.22 -13.60 4.71
C GLN A 10 -8.69 -12.73 5.83
N THR A 11 -7.96 -13.34 6.77
CA THR A 11 -7.43 -12.63 7.93
C THR A 11 -6.60 -11.44 7.43
N PRO A 12 -6.49 -10.34 8.20
CA PRO A 12 -5.62 -9.22 7.84
C PRO A 12 -4.16 -9.66 7.53
N GLN A 13 -3.75 -10.83 8.03
CA GLN A 13 -2.49 -11.47 7.72
C GLN A 13 -2.45 -12.01 6.28
N ASP A 14 -3.50 -12.70 5.83
CA ASP A 14 -3.65 -13.21 4.47
C ASP A 14 -3.64 -12.07 3.44
N PHE A 15 -4.24 -10.93 3.80
CA PHE A 15 -4.17 -9.72 2.99
C PHE A 15 -2.80 -9.02 3.02
N CYS A 16 -2.09 -9.02 4.14
CA CYS A 16 -0.69 -8.58 4.16
C CYS A 16 0.17 -9.44 3.22
N GLU A 17 -0.08 -10.76 3.17
CA GLU A 17 0.60 -11.65 2.23
C GLU A 17 0.19 -11.42 0.77
N ALA A 18 -1.08 -11.13 0.52
CA ALA A 18 -1.63 -10.87 -0.81
C ALA A 18 -1.34 -9.46 -1.36
N LEU A 19 -1.22 -8.45 -0.49
CA LEU A 19 -0.90 -7.07 -0.88
C LEU A 19 0.60 -6.91 -1.11
N GLY A 20 1.41 -7.67 -0.37
CA GLY A 20 2.86 -7.60 -0.40
C GLY A 20 3.41 -6.91 0.84
N ARG A 21 4.58 -7.37 1.31
CA ARG A 21 5.19 -6.94 2.57
C ARG A 21 5.94 -5.61 2.48
N HIS A 22 6.13 -5.09 1.26
CA HIS A 22 6.89 -3.87 1.01
C HIS A 22 6.02 -2.86 0.28
N ALA A 23 6.03 -1.62 0.76
CA ALA A 23 5.36 -0.49 0.15
C ALA A 23 6.40 0.56 -0.25
N VAL A 24 6.28 1.07 -1.48
CA VAL A 24 6.98 2.27 -1.94
C VAL A 24 5.96 3.40 -1.94
N GLU A 25 6.25 4.47 -1.20
CA GLU A 25 5.45 5.69 -1.12
C GLU A 25 6.21 6.82 -1.80
N TRP A 26 5.53 7.70 -2.54
CA TRP A 26 6.13 8.88 -3.15
C TRP A 26 5.12 10.03 -3.24
N ASP A 27 5.62 11.26 -3.40
CA ASP A 27 4.80 12.43 -3.64
C ASP A 27 4.42 12.49 -5.12
N GLY A 28 3.13 12.30 -5.42
CA GLY A 28 2.55 12.39 -6.76
C GLY A 28 1.81 13.72 -6.96
N ALA A 29 1.33 13.94 -8.18
CA ALA A 29 0.65 15.19 -8.56
C ALA A 29 -0.63 15.48 -7.76
N ASP A 30 -1.30 14.45 -7.25
CA ASP A 30 -2.57 14.54 -6.49
C ASP A 30 -2.37 14.28 -4.98
N GLY A 31 -1.11 14.28 -4.53
CA GLY A 31 -0.71 13.91 -3.17
C GLY A 31 0.06 12.61 -3.11
N ARG A 32 0.10 11.98 -1.93
CA ARG A 32 0.88 10.76 -1.70
C ARG A 32 0.34 9.58 -2.49
N ALA A 33 1.21 8.98 -3.28
CA ALA A 33 0.96 7.75 -4.00
C ALA A 33 1.76 6.61 -3.36
N TYR A 34 1.26 5.39 -3.54
CA TYR A 34 1.85 4.19 -2.97
C TYR A 34 1.72 3.01 -3.92
N ARG A 35 2.67 2.07 -3.82
CA ARG A 35 2.66 0.81 -4.55
C ARG A 35 3.23 -0.31 -3.70
N PHE A 36 2.56 -1.45 -3.70
CA PHE A 36 2.93 -2.61 -2.89
C PHE A 36 3.67 -3.67 -3.72
N PHE A 37 4.55 -4.39 -3.05
CA PHE A 37 5.44 -5.40 -3.61
C PHE A 37 5.61 -6.56 -2.63
N HIS A 38 5.62 -7.78 -3.15
CA HIS A 38 5.90 -8.97 -2.35
C HIS A 38 7.39 -9.17 -2.10
N ILE A 39 8.23 -8.74 -3.04
CA ILE A 39 9.69 -8.92 -3.03
C ILE A 39 10.38 -7.58 -2.76
N GLN A 40 11.26 -7.55 -1.76
CA GLN A 40 12.00 -6.33 -1.38
C GLN A 40 12.85 -5.77 -2.52
N GLU A 41 13.48 -6.65 -3.30
CA GLU A 41 14.33 -6.25 -4.43
C GLU A 41 13.52 -5.55 -5.53
N GLU A 42 12.31 -6.02 -5.84
CA GLU A 42 11.42 -5.35 -6.79
C GLU A 42 10.99 -3.97 -6.28
N ALA A 43 10.61 -3.88 -5.00
CA ALA A 43 10.24 -2.62 -4.37
C ALA A 43 11.40 -1.61 -4.43
N ARG A 44 12.62 -2.07 -4.15
CA ARG A 44 13.82 -1.23 -4.18
C ARG A 44 14.19 -0.81 -5.60
N SER A 45 14.08 -1.72 -6.56
CA SER A 45 14.34 -1.42 -7.98
C SER A 45 13.35 -0.36 -8.49
N TYR A 46 12.07 -0.52 -8.16
CA TYR A 46 11.03 0.46 -8.49
C TYR A 46 11.30 1.81 -7.84
N ALA A 47 11.57 1.83 -6.53
CA ALA A 47 11.89 3.06 -5.80
C ALA A 47 13.04 3.82 -6.48
N ARG A 48 14.15 3.16 -6.80
CA ARG A 48 15.25 3.81 -7.52
C ARG A 48 14.86 4.36 -8.89
N GLY A 49 14.02 3.64 -9.62
CA GLY A 49 13.55 4.08 -10.94
C GLY A 49 12.68 5.33 -10.88
N ILE A 50 11.96 5.56 -9.77
CA ILE A 50 11.12 6.74 -9.58
C ILE A 50 11.80 7.84 -8.75
N GLU A 51 12.85 7.55 -7.98
CA GLU A 51 13.62 8.52 -7.18
C GLU A 51 14.18 9.68 -8.02
N GLU A 52 14.44 9.47 -9.30
CA GLU A 52 14.93 10.51 -10.21
C GLU A 52 13.82 11.46 -10.69
N THR A 53 12.56 11.03 -10.67
CA THR A 53 11.42 11.79 -11.24
C THR A 53 10.42 12.24 -10.19
N MET A 54 10.30 11.51 -9.07
CA MET A 54 9.30 11.72 -8.03
C MET A 54 9.96 12.24 -6.76
N ALA A 55 9.28 13.15 -6.06
CA ALA A 55 9.77 13.65 -4.79
C ALA A 55 9.45 12.68 -3.65
N ARG A 56 10.32 12.66 -2.63
CA ARG A 56 10.10 11.98 -1.35
C ARG A 56 9.72 10.49 -1.49
N VAL A 57 10.49 9.76 -2.29
CA VAL A 57 10.33 8.30 -2.41
C VAL A 57 10.81 7.61 -1.13
N LEU A 58 9.96 6.77 -0.55
CA LEU A 58 10.20 6.07 0.71
C LEU A 58 9.83 4.60 0.56
N LEU A 59 10.78 3.72 0.88
CA LEU A 59 10.53 2.29 1.00
C LEU A 59 10.23 1.98 2.48
N ARG A 60 9.04 1.44 2.75
CA ARG A 60 8.61 1.03 4.09
C ARG A 60 7.97 -0.36 4.07
N PRO A 61 7.91 -1.07 5.20
CA PRO A 61 7.06 -2.25 5.29
C PRO A 61 5.58 -1.85 5.15
N THR A 62 4.80 -2.73 4.52
CA THR A 62 3.34 -2.59 4.45
C THR A 62 2.74 -2.76 5.84
N ASN A 63 1.78 -1.91 6.20
CA ASN A 63 1.10 -1.96 7.49
C ASN A 63 -0.38 -2.36 7.35
N LEU A 64 -1.02 -2.69 8.46
CA LEU A 64 -2.44 -3.07 8.52
C LEU A 64 -3.38 -1.95 8.03
N GLU A 65 -2.97 -0.69 8.19
CA GLU A 65 -3.73 0.46 7.68
C GLU A 65 -3.76 0.50 6.15
N ASP A 66 -2.64 0.19 5.49
CA ASP A 66 -2.58 0.10 4.02
C ASP A 66 -3.49 -1.01 3.49
N VAL A 67 -3.45 -2.17 4.14
CA VAL A 67 -4.33 -3.31 3.86
C VAL A 67 -5.80 -2.94 4.03
N PHE A 68 -6.12 -2.21 5.09
CA PHE A 68 -7.49 -1.77 5.35
C PHE A 68 -7.98 -0.74 4.32
N ILE A 69 -7.13 0.19 3.87
CA ILE A 69 -7.47 1.18 2.84
C ILE A 69 -7.78 0.46 1.51
N GLU A 70 -6.92 -0.48 1.09
CA GLU A 70 -7.11 -1.23 -0.15
C GLU A 70 -8.36 -2.14 -0.08
N LEU A 71 -8.57 -2.81 1.06
CA LEU A 71 -9.74 -3.66 1.29
C LEU A 71 -11.06 -2.90 1.28
N THR A 72 -11.09 -1.72 1.87
CA THR A 72 -12.32 -0.94 2.00
C THR A 72 -12.57 -0.05 0.79
N GLY A 73 -11.58 0.09 -0.11
CA GLY A 73 -11.63 1.02 -1.24
C GLY A 73 -11.82 2.48 -0.83
N ARG A 74 -11.73 2.77 0.47
CA ARG A 74 -11.95 4.11 1.03
C ARG A 74 -10.61 4.83 1.04
N LYS A 75 -10.32 5.51 -0.06
CA LYS A 75 -9.40 6.65 -0.11
C LYS A 75 -10.05 7.89 0.52
N GLU A 76 -10.76 7.73 1.64
CA GLU A 76 -11.42 8.84 2.33
C GLU A 76 -10.40 9.43 3.32
N GLY A 77 -9.64 10.43 2.88
CA GLY A 77 -8.83 11.26 3.78
C GLY A 77 -7.38 11.52 3.35
N LEU A 78 -7.13 11.75 2.05
CA LEU A 78 -5.94 12.49 1.62
C LEU A 78 -6.25 13.99 1.55
#